data_AF-A0A382HA10-F1
#
_entry.id   AF-A0A382HA10-F1
#
_cell.length_a   1.000
_cell.length_b   1.000
_cell.length_c   1.000
_cell.angle_alpha   90.00
_cell.angle_beta   90.00
_cell.angle_gamma   90.00
#
_symmetry.space_group_name_H-M   'P 1'
#
loop_
_entity.id
_entity.type
_entity.pdbx_description
1 polymer ?
#
loop_
_entity_poly.entity_id
_entity_poly.type
_entity_poly.pdbx_seq_one_letter_code
_entity_poly.pdbx_strand_id
1 'polypeptide(L)'
;DSDGDGDGFLEDYYSVSMMDPSELAWHASEFNAYDGMSYWCGKEDVDGYLDSWLQYLDTPPISIPSSGYQLKAQLAWGLEDPAGAEVAGSCTDGWDAANVRISTDGGTTWDLLTGSDAYDFDCGYGWIWNDAGYESGGALNHLAPGWGGQASWHEDTFNLNSYAGEEVIIRFAFGSDPAYSTPDDATLIGFRVDDISVENSSGDVLFEDNADDNSEMTASGAVWVDQFYDYWDDGSLGGGVRPGSLGWEEYIPGLPFNGNVFLDITEYGGKDVIFRIQSRYDDNDDGGQGLGLFIDDFKVYLPSSAAYAPPTGLTGEGLDGSCELQWNDMTASGTEDFIYDNDGFDGYSIYMNEGYIGYAGETFEIAGPSVVNTISIYNSASNTLPTVTEISGYGLFGSLYNTEPMYTEAVSLTEAGWNEISLAGHEWSFDGRYIIAYQISEVVYGELDVTAVPSVHSMFRSSGAWVTWLEDSG
;
A
#
# COMPACT_ATOMS: atom_id res chain seq x y z
N ASP A 1 11.00 -12.19 -18.54
CA ASP A 1 12.22 -11.38 -18.43
C ASP A 1 11.85 -10.11 -17.68
N SER A 2 12.80 -9.35 -17.12
CA SER A 2 12.44 -8.07 -16.48
C SER A 2 12.58 -6.88 -17.44
N ASP A 3 13.29 -7.01 -18.57
CA ASP A 3 13.52 -5.94 -19.57
C ASP A 3 14.15 -6.55 -20.85
N GLY A 4 13.52 -7.57 -21.42
CA GLY A 4 13.94 -8.34 -22.59
C GLY A 4 14.08 -7.50 -23.87
N ASP A 5 13.31 -6.43 -24.01
CA ASP A 5 13.42 -5.47 -25.11
C ASP A 5 14.34 -4.26 -24.83
N GLY A 6 14.74 -4.05 -23.58
CA GLY A 6 15.71 -3.05 -23.14
C GLY A 6 15.15 -1.63 -23.06
N ASP A 7 13.84 -1.45 -22.94
CA ASP A 7 13.17 -0.17 -22.79
C ASP A 7 13.16 0.38 -21.35
N GLY A 8 13.51 -0.47 -20.37
CA GLY A 8 13.62 -0.14 -18.96
C GLY A 8 12.32 -0.29 -18.16
N PHE A 9 11.28 -0.91 -18.72
CA PHE A 9 10.05 -1.29 -18.02
C PHE A 9 10.03 -2.80 -17.71
N LEU A 10 9.29 -3.17 -16.66
CA LEU A 10 9.09 -4.58 -16.32
C LEU A 10 8.06 -5.22 -17.25
N GLU A 11 8.49 -6.24 -17.99
CA GLU A 11 7.65 -7.06 -18.85
C GLU A 11 6.91 -8.13 -18.04
N ASP A 12 7.66 -8.93 -17.27
CA ASP A 12 7.11 -9.95 -16.38
C ASP A 12 7.23 -9.54 -14.92
N TYR A 13 6.11 -9.52 -14.21
CA TYR A 13 6.08 -9.27 -12.78
C TYR A 13 4.86 -9.91 -12.13
N TYR A 14 4.84 -9.96 -10.81
CA TYR A 14 3.65 -10.27 -10.05
C TYR A 14 3.32 -9.14 -9.08
N SER A 15 2.03 -8.95 -8.81
CA SER A 15 1.56 -8.04 -7.77
C SER A 15 0.80 -8.78 -6.69
N VAL A 16 0.83 -8.20 -5.50
CA VAL A 16 -0.01 -8.57 -4.37
C VAL A 16 -0.92 -7.39 -4.06
N SER A 17 -2.22 -7.63 -4.04
CA SER A 17 -3.24 -6.64 -3.72
C SER A 17 -4.20 -7.19 -2.67
N MET A 18 -4.83 -6.30 -1.91
CA MET A 18 -5.80 -6.66 -0.87
C MET A 18 -7.11 -5.93 -1.10
N MET A 19 -8.22 -6.54 -0.70
CA MET A 19 -9.51 -5.86 -0.62
C MET A 19 -10.25 -6.22 0.66
N ASP A 20 -10.96 -5.25 1.21
CA ASP A 20 -12.04 -5.45 2.17
C ASP A 20 -13.35 -5.62 1.37
N PRO A 21 -13.98 -6.81 1.35
CA PRO A 21 -15.18 -7.04 0.57
C PRO A 21 -16.41 -6.27 1.09
N SER A 22 -16.32 -5.68 2.28
CA SER A 22 -17.35 -4.78 2.82
C SER A 22 -17.15 -3.33 2.40
N GLU A 23 -15.98 -2.98 1.88
CA GLU A 23 -15.65 -1.64 1.43
C GLU A 23 -15.98 -1.50 -0.05
N LEU A 24 -17.22 -1.10 -0.33
CA LEU A 24 -17.73 -0.83 -1.67
C LEU A 24 -17.67 0.68 -1.96
N ALA A 25 -17.41 1.04 -3.22
CA ALA A 25 -17.31 2.44 -3.61
C ALA A 25 -18.70 3.08 -3.84
N TRP A 26 -19.71 2.28 -4.15
CA TRP A 26 -21.07 2.78 -4.36
C TRP A 26 -21.78 3.07 -3.03
N HIS A 27 -22.19 4.33 -2.86
CA HIS A 27 -22.98 4.79 -1.72
C HIS A 27 -23.80 6.02 -2.10
N ALA A 28 -24.84 6.33 -1.32
CA ALA A 28 -25.58 7.58 -1.45
C ALA A 28 -24.79 8.72 -0.78
N SER A 29 -24.64 9.86 -1.47
CA SER A 29 -23.89 11.02 -0.97
C SER A 29 -24.45 12.34 -1.50
N GLU A 30 -24.24 13.42 -0.73
CA GLU A 30 -24.51 14.81 -1.18
C GLU A 30 -23.36 15.34 -2.06
N PHE A 31 -22.25 14.59 -2.18
CA PHE A 31 -21.06 15.00 -2.93
C PHE A 31 -21.37 15.12 -4.43
N ASN A 32 -21.43 16.37 -4.92
CA ASN A 32 -21.78 16.70 -6.30
C ASN A 32 -23.10 16.05 -6.77
N ALA A 33 -24.05 15.86 -5.85
CA ALA A 33 -25.36 15.28 -6.12
C ALA A 33 -26.20 16.14 -7.08
N TYR A 34 -27.16 15.51 -7.76
CA TYR A 34 -28.11 16.16 -8.65
C TYR A 34 -29.20 16.91 -7.88
N ASP A 35 -29.94 16.21 -7.01
CA ASP A 35 -30.89 16.77 -6.05
C ASP A 35 -30.92 15.90 -4.79
N GLY A 36 -30.80 16.49 -3.61
CA GLY A 36 -30.65 15.70 -2.37
C GLY A 36 -29.37 14.86 -2.36
N MET A 37 -29.53 13.54 -2.27
CA MET A 37 -28.48 12.53 -2.39
C MET A 37 -28.45 11.95 -3.80
N SER A 38 -27.27 11.60 -4.30
CA SER A 38 -27.15 10.76 -5.51
C SER A 38 -26.31 9.52 -5.19
N TYR A 39 -26.48 8.45 -5.96
CA TYR A 39 -25.52 7.36 -5.90
C TYR A 39 -24.20 7.82 -6.50
N TRP A 40 -23.14 7.63 -5.74
CA TRP A 40 -21.79 7.97 -6.13
C TRP A 40 -20.88 6.75 -6.00
N CYS A 41 -20.14 6.44 -7.07
CA CYS A 41 -19.06 5.47 -7.06
C CYS A 41 -17.75 6.21 -6.77
N GLY A 42 -17.36 6.24 -5.50
CA GLY A 42 -16.20 6.97 -5.02
C GLY A 42 -15.94 6.73 -3.54
N LYS A 43 -14.96 7.44 -2.99
CA LYS A 43 -14.59 7.47 -1.58
C LYS A 43 -14.53 8.91 -1.11
N GLU A 44 -15.29 9.19 -0.05
CA GLU A 44 -15.32 10.48 0.64
C GLU A 44 -13.91 10.93 1.07
N ASP A 45 -13.05 9.99 1.51
CA ASP A 45 -11.72 10.32 2.03
C ASP A 45 -10.75 10.88 0.97
N VAL A 46 -11.04 10.68 -0.31
CA VAL A 46 -10.23 11.19 -1.43
C VAL A 46 -11.02 12.09 -2.37
N ASP A 47 -12.30 12.38 -2.07
CA ASP A 47 -13.23 13.12 -2.93
C ASP A 47 -13.33 12.55 -4.38
N GLY A 48 -13.12 11.25 -4.56
CA GLY A 48 -13.08 10.61 -5.88
C GLY A 48 -12.87 9.09 -5.85
N TYR A 49 -12.10 8.53 -6.77
CA TYR A 49 -11.81 7.09 -6.87
C TYR A 49 -10.31 6.82 -6.92
N LEU A 50 -9.94 5.55 -6.77
CA LEU A 50 -8.56 5.07 -6.88
C LEU A 50 -8.44 4.09 -8.05
N ASP A 51 -7.21 3.74 -8.36
CA ASP A 51 -6.85 2.82 -9.43
C ASP A 51 -7.40 1.40 -9.18
N SER A 52 -7.52 0.62 -10.25
CA SER A 52 -7.83 -0.81 -10.23
C SER A 52 -9.18 -1.17 -9.59
N TRP A 53 -10.21 -0.36 -9.83
CA TRP A 53 -11.56 -0.62 -9.32
C TRP A 53 -12.41 -1.38 -10.33
N LEU A 54 -13.28 -2.23 -9.80
CA LEU A 54 -14.37 -2.82 -10.57
C LEU A 54 -15.64 -2.80 -9.70
N GLN A 55 -16.55 -1.88 -9.98
CA GLN A 55 -17.66 -1.52 -9.12
C GLN A 55 -18.99 -1.57 -9.87
N TYR A 56 -20.03 -2.02 -9.17
CA TYR A 56 -21.36 -2.25 -9.72
C TYR A 56 -22.44 -1.76 -8.76
N LEU A 57 -23.48 -1.14 -9.31
CA LEU A 57 -24.71 -0.81 -8.63
C LEU A 57 -25.88 -1.41 -9.38
N ASP A 58 -26.55 -2.38 -8.75
CA ASP A 58 -27.60 -3.18 -9.37
C ASP A 58 -28.98 -2.79 -8.83
N THR A 59 -29.98 -2.71 -9.72
CA THR A 59 -31.38 -2.63 -9.31
C THR A 59 -31.82 -3.94 -8.64
N PRO A 60 -32.93 -3.96 -7.87
CA PRO A 60 -33.63 -5.22 -7.63
C PRO A 60 -34.13 -5.81 -8.97
N PRO A 61 -34.58 -7.09 -8.99
CA PRO A 61 -35.23 -7.65 -10.16
C PRO A 61 -36.53 -6.89 -10.51
N ILE A 62 -36.68 -6.47 -11.77
CA ILE A 62 -37.81 -5.70 -12.28
C ILE A 62 -38.51 -6.49 -13.38
N SER A 63 -39.79 -6.81 -13.18
CA SER A 63 -40.61 -7.46 -14.22
C SER A 63 -41.06 -6.46 -15.29
N ILE A 64 -40.63 -6.63 -16.54
CA ILE A 64 -41.07 -5.79 -17.67
C ILE A 64 -42.31 -6.41 -18.31
N PRO A 65 -43.53 -5.88 -18.11
CA PRO A 65 -44.75 -6.61 -18.46
C PRO A 65 -45.07 -6.61 -19.96
N SER A 66 -44.59 -5.61 -20.71
CA SER A 66 -44.81 -5.49 -22.15
C SER A 66 -43.81 -4.52 -22.79
N SER A 67 -43.86 -4.35 -24.11
CA SER A 67 -43.07 -3.31 -24.79
C SER A 67 -43.59 -1.91 -24.44
N GLY A 68 -42.70 -0.92 -24.42
CA GLY A 68 -43.00 0.49 -24.22
C GLY A 68 -42.37 1.08 -22.96
N TYR A 69 -41.68 0.27 -22.17
CA TYR A 69 -40.89 0.69 -21.02
C TYR A 69 -39.48 1.08 -21.43
N GLN A 70 -38.91 1.99 -20.67
CA GLN A 70 -37.54 2.46 -20.78
C GLN A 70 -36.96 2.68 -19.38
N LEU A 71 -35.65 2.52 -19.25
CA LEU A 71 -34.90 3.08 -18.13
C LEU A 71 -34.65 4.57 -18.42
N LYS A 72 -34.74 5.39 -17.39
CA LYS A 72 -34.20 6.74 -17.36
C LYS A 72 -33.35 6.90 -16.10
N ALA A 73 -32.27 7.64 -16.20
CA ALA A 73 -31.47 8.03 -15.05
C ALA A 73 -30.78 9.37 -15.37
N GLN A 74 -30.60 10.21 -14.35
CA GLN A 74 -29.62 11.29 -14.40
C GLN A 74 -28.24 10.66 -14.21
N LEU A 75 -27.30 11.02 -15.08
CA LEU A 75 -25.93 10.52 -15.06
C LEU A 75 -24.94 11.70 -15.07
N ALA A 76 -23.85 11.56 -14.32
CA ALA A 76 -22.69 12.44 -14.39
C ALA A 76 -21.43 11.65 -14.07
N TRP A 77 -20.31 12.00 -14.69
CA TRP A 77 -19.05 11.34 -14.41
C TRP A 77 -17.86 12.28 -14.58
N GLY A 78 -16.79 11.98 -13.83
CA GLY A 78 -15.48 12.55 -14.06
C GLY A 78 -14.46 11.42 -14.01
N LEU A 79 -14.14 10.88 -15.18
CA LEU A 79 -13.26 9.73 -15.41
C LEU A 79 -12.06 10.17 -16.26
N GLU A 80 -11.02 9.35 -16.31
CA GLU A 80 -9.90 9.61 -17.21
C GLU A 80 -10.38 9.74 -18.67
N ASP A 81 -9.82 10.70 -19.40
CA ASP A 81 -10.19 10.99 -20.79
C ASP A 81 -9.66 9.88 -21.70
N PRO A 82 -10.48 9.24 -22.55
CA PRO A 82 -10.02 8.16 -23.43
C PRO A 82 -9.01 8.61 -24.50
N ALA A 83 -8.78 9.92 -24.68
CA ALA A 83 -7.88 10.43 -25.69
C ALA A 83 -6.44 9.91 -25.53
N GLY A 84 -6.00 9.14 -26.53
CA GLY A 84 -4.65 8.60 -26.59
C GLY A 84 -4.49 7.24 -25.88
N ALA A 85 -5.59 6.62 -25.45
CA ALA A 85 -5.58 5.26 -24.94
C ALA A 85 -5.08 4.28 -26.00
N GLU A 86 -3.92 3.67 -25.74
CA GLU A 86 -3.31 2.62 -26.54
C GLU A 86 -2.41 1.79 -25.62
N VAL A 87 -2.71 0.49 -25.50
CA VAL A 87 -1.88 -0.47 -24.75
C VAL A 87 -1.41 -1.52 -25.75
N ALA A 88 -0.09 -1.74 -25.81
CA ALA A 88 0.50 -2.67 -26.75
C ALA A 88 -0.09 -4.09 -26.55
N GLY A 89 -0.56 -4.70 -27.64
CA GLY A 89 -1.16 -6.04 -27.60
C GLY A 89 -2.62 -6.10 -27.12
N SER A 90 -3.23 -4.96 -26.78
CA SER A 90 -4.62 -4.87 -26.31
C SER A 90 -5.54 -4.21 -27.34
N CYS A 91 -6.85 -4.44 -27.23
CA CYS A 91 -7.88 -3.66 -27.94
C CYS A 91 -8.13 -2.27 -27.35
N THR A 92 -7.47 -1.91 -26.24
CA THR A 92 -7.66 -0.64 -25.54
C THR A 92 -7.75 0.56 -26.48
N ASP A 93 -8.89 1.24 -26.40
CA ASP A 93 -9.16 2.54 -27.02
C ASP A 93 -9.87 3.53 -26.08
N GLY A 94 -9.97 3.19 -24.79
CA GLY A 94 -10.29 4.09 -23.67
C GLY A 94 -9.59 3.65 -22.39
N TRP A 95 -9.37 4.57 -21.45
CA TRP A 95 -8.74 4.27 -20.15
C TRP A 95 -9.78 3.79 -19.13
N ASP A 96 -10.25 4.69 -18.27
CA ASP A 96 -11.35 4.45 -17.35
C ASP A 96 -12.70 4.41 -18.03
N ALA A 97 -13.60 3.57 -17.50
CA ALA A 97 -14.84 3.26 -18.19
C ALA A 97 -16.03 3.12 -17.25
N ALA A 98 -17.15 3.74 -17.64
CA ALA A 98 -18.47 3.49 -17.08
C ALA A 98 -19.45 3.01 -18.15
N ASN A 99 -20.36 2.10 -17.81
CA ASN A 99 -21.43 1.68 -18.70
C ASN A 99 -22.67 1.16 -17.96
N VAL A 100 -23.77 0.99 -18.70
CA VAL A 100 -25.01 0.37 -18.21
C VAL A 100 -25.17 -1.02 -18.82
N ARG A 101 -25.52 -1.98 -17.98
CA ARG A 101 -25.70 -3.39 -18.37
C ARG A 101 -27.05 -3.90 -17.93
N ILE A 102 -27.49 -5.00 -18.53
CA ILE A 102 -28.75 -5.65 -18.19
C ILE A 102 -28.59 -7.16 -18.15
N SER A 103 -29.24 -7.78 -17.19
CA SER A 103 -29.27 -9.23 -16.98
C SER A 103 -30.72 -9.72 -17.05
N THR A 104 -30.94 -10.90 -17.64
CA THR A 104 -32.23 -11.61 -17.68
C THR A 104 -32.23 -12.96 -16.96
N ASP A 105 -31.13 -13.30 -16.28
CA ASP A 105 -30.91 -14.61 -15.64
C ASP A 105 -30.50 -14.52 -14.17
N GLY A 106 -30.96 -13.46 -13.50
CA GLY A 106 -30.70 -13.22 -12.07
C GLY A 106 -29.28 -12.77 -11.77
N GLY A 107 -28.60 -12.13 -12.73
CA GLY A 107 -27.27 -11.53 -12.57
C GLY A 107 -26.12 -12.45 -12.94
N THR A 108 -26.41 -13.60 -13.58
CA THR A 108 -25.40 -14.59 -13.96
C THR A 108 -24.65 -14.16 -15.22
N THR A 109 -25.36 -13.63 -16.20
CA THR A 109 -24.79 -13.06 -17.42
C THR A 109 -25.34 -11.67 -17.70
N TRP A 110 -24.59 -10.89 -18.45
CA TRP A 110 -24.87 -9.49 -18.70
C TRP A 110 -24.73 -9.17 -20.18
N ASP A 111 -25.64 -8.32 -20.67
CA ASP A 111 -25.58 -7.68 -21.96
C ASP A 111 -25.38 -6.17 -21.78
N LEU A 112 -24.68 -5.55 -22.71
CA LEU A 112 -24.50 -4.10 -22.74
C LEU A 112 -25.83 -3.42 -23.10
N LEU A 113 -26.23 -2.41 -22.33
CA LEU A 113 -27.42 -1.62 -22.61
C LEU A 113 -26.98 -0.26 -23.18
N THR A 114 -27.35 0.03 -24.43
CA THR A 114 -27.00 1.32 -25.08
C THR A 114 -28.14 2.32 -24.92
N GLY A 115 -27.81 3.51 -24.44
CA GLY A 115 -28.73 4.60 -24.17
C GLY A 115 -28.96 5.53 -25.34
N SER A 116 -29.50 6.71 -25.01
CA SER A 116 -29.56 7.85 -25.91
C SER A 116 -28.22 8.58 -26.01
N ASP A 117 -27.36 8.46 -24.99
CA ASP A 117 -25.95 8.79 -25.09
C ASP A 117 -25.14 7.58 -25.57
N ALA A 118 -24.23 7.82 -26.52
CA ALA A 118 -23.41 6.77 -27.10
C ALA A 118 -22.16 6.57 -26.24
N TYR A 119 -21.69 5.33 -26.13
CA TYR A 119 -20.38 5.06 -25.54
C TYR A 119 -19.27 5.70 -26.38
N ASP A 120 -18.23 6.19 -25.71
CA ASP A 120 -17.14 6.96 -26.33
C ASP A 120 -16.12 6.06 -27.05
N PHE A 121 -15.96 4.83 -26.55
CA PHE A 121 -14.98 3.85 -27.02
C PHE A 121 -15.51 2.41 -26.89
N ASP A 122 -14.86 1.47 -27.57
CA ASP A 122 -15.31 0.06 -27.67
C ASP A 122 -14.62 -0.88 -26.66
N CYS A 123 -13.46 -0.50 -26.13
CA CYS A 123 -12.61 -1.35 -25.29
C CYS A 123 -11.87 -0.52 -24.21
N GLY A 124 -12.50 -0.39 -23.04
CA GLY A 124 -11.93 0.33 -21.89
C GLY A 124 -10.87 -0.48 -21.11
N TYR A 125 -9.71 0.12 -20.85
CA TYR A 125 -8.60 -0.49 -20.14
C TYR A 125 -8.92 -0.75 -18.66
N GLY A 126 -9.72 0.11 -18.03
CA GLY A 126 -10.22 -0.12 -16.66
C GLY A 126 -10.98 -1.45 -16.51
N TRP A 127 -11.62 -1.96 -17.57
CA TRP A 127 -12.19 -3.31 -17.52
C TRP A 127 -11.13 -4.40 -17.67
N ILE A 128 -10.29 -4.28 -18.70
CA ILE A 128 -9.28 -5.27 -19.09
C ILE A 128 -8.26 -5.48 -17.97
N TRP A 129 -7.83 -4.39 -17.36
CA TRP A 129 -6.88 -4.41 -16.26
C TRP A 129 -7.37 -5.27 -15.10
N ASN A 130 -8.67 -5.17 -14.79
CA ASN A 130 -9.32 -5.87 -13.70
C ASN A 130 -9.74 -7.29 -14.05
N ASP A 131 -10.03 -7.57 -15.33
CA ASP A 131 -10.35 -8.91 -15.84
C ASP A 131 -9.98 -9.03 -17.33
N ALA A 132 -9.00 -9.88 -17.64
CA ALA A 132 -8.56 -10.14 -19.02
C ALA A 132 -9.68 -10.69 -19.93
N GLY A 133 -10.81 -11.13 -19.39
CA GLY A 133 -11.99 -11.52 -20.14
C GLY A 133 -12.61 -10.39 -20.97
N TYR A 134 -12.31 -9.12 -20.68
CA TYR A 134 -12.76 -7.97 -21.49
C TYR A 134 -11.87 -7.69 -22.71
N GLU A 135 -10.69 -8.30 -22.80
CA GLU A 135 -9.78 -8.17 -23.94
C GLU A 135 -10.37 -8.78 -25.21
N SER A 136 -9.83 -8.43 -26.39
CA SER A 136 -10.28 -8.97 -27.67
C SER A 136 -10.32 -10.50 -27.68
N GLY A 137 -11.49 -11.05 -28.03
CA GLY A 137 -11.72 -12.51 -28.05
C GLY A 137 -12.04 -13.12 -26.68
N GLY A 138 -11.99 -12.34 -25.60
CA GLY A 138 -12.47 -12.70 -24.29
C GLY A 138 -14.00 -12.80 -24.22
N ALA A 139 -14.51 -13.53 -23.22
CA ALA A 139 -15.94 -13.80 -23.07
C ALA A 139 -16.76 -12.59 -22.58
N LEU A 140 -16.10 -11.52 -22.11
CA LEU A 140 -16.71 -10.29 -21.59
C LEU A 140 -16.44 -9.10 -22.51
N ASN A 141 -15.72 -9.26 -23.62
CA ASN A 141 -15.36 -8.16 -24.52
C ASN A 141 -16.57 -7.37 -25.03
N HIS A 142 -17.73 -8.01 -25.18
CA HIS A 142 -18.98 -7.32 -25.55
C HIS A 142 -19.51 -6.35 -24.49
N LEU A 143 -18.94 -6.35 -23.28
CA LEU A 143 -19.23 -5.43 -22.18
C LEU A 143 -18.13 -4.39 -21.96
N ALA A 144 -17.06 -4.41 -22.78
CA ALA A 144 -15.93 -3.49 -22.70
C ALA A 144 -16.19 -2.05 -23.19
N PRO A 145 -17.22 -1.74 -24.03
CA PRO A 145 -17.50 -0.35 -24.40
C PRO A 145 -17.89 0.50 -23.20
N GLY A 146 -17.58 1.79 -23.23
CA GLY A 146 -17.89 2.67 -22.10
C GLY A 146 -17.80 4.16 -22.42
N TRP A 147 -18.25 4.97 -21.46
CA TRP A 147 -17.99 6.39 -21.39
C TRP A 147 -16.70 6.66 -20.62
N GLY A 148 -15.99 7.72 -21.00
CA GLY A 148 -14.83 8.25 -20.29
C GLY A 148 -14.87 9.77 -20.19
N GLY A 149 -13.80 10.38 -19.70
CA GLY A 149 -13.69 11.83 -19.61
C GLY A 149 -14.71 12.46 -18.67
N GLN A 150 -15.26 13.63 -19.04
CA GLN A 150 -16.05 14.46 -18.14
C GLN A 150 -17.45 14.73 -18.70
N ALA A 151 -18.49 14.42 -17.91
CA ALA A 151 -19.87 14.77 -18.21
C ALA A 151 -20.58 15.37 -16.99
N SER A 152 -21.20 16.54 -17.20
CA SER A 152 -22.13 17.12 -16.23
C SER A 152 -23.46 16.36 -16.23
N TRP A 153 -24.25 16.51 -15.16
CA TRP A 153 -25.57 15.90 -15.03
C TRP A 153 -26.45 16.07 -16.27
N HIS A 154 -26.93 14.95 -16.80
CA HIS A 154 -27.88 14.86 -17.90
C HIS A 154 -28.70 13.58 -17.79
N GLU A 155 -29.91 13.58 -18.37
CA GLU A 155 -30.74 12.38 -18.46
C GLU A 155 -30.27 11.50 -19.62
N ASP A 156 -30.06 10.21 -19.35
CA ASP A 156 -29.93 9.19 -20.38
C ASP A 156 -31.11 8.21 -20.34
N THR A 157 -31.48 7.69 -21.50
CA THR A 157 -32.68 6.87 -21.70
C THR A 157 -32.38 5.59 -22.46
N PHE A 158 -32.81 4.44 -21.93
CA PHE A 158 -32.49 3.13 -22.49
C PHE A 158 -33.77 2.36 -22.82
N ASN A 159 -33.86 1.88 -24.05
CA ASN A 159 -35.05 1.19 -24.53
C ASN A 159 -35.11 -0.26 -24.01
N LEU A 160 -36.20 -0.63 -23.33
CA LEU A 160 -36.37 -1.98 -22.77
C LEU A 160 -37.36 -2.86 -23.56
N ASN A 161 -37.76 -2.46 -24.77
CA ASN A 161 -38.73 -3.20 -25.57
C ASN A 161 -38.34 -4.66 -25.84
N SER A 162 -37.04 -4.93 -26.00
CA SER A 162 -36.52 -6.27 -26.25
C SER A 162 -36.67 -7.21 -25.06
N TYR A 163 -36.93 -6.66 -23.87
CA TYR A 163 -37.08 -7.40 -22.61
C TYR A 163 -38.55 -7.52 -22.17
N ALA A 164 -39.50 -7.23 -23.07
CA ALA A 164 -40.92 -7.37 -22.81
C ALA A 164 -41.30 -8.81 -22.44
N GLY A 165 -41.82 -8.99 -21.23
CA GLY A 165 -42.20 -10.29 -20.65
C GLY A 165 -41.11 -10.93 -19.78
N GLU A 166 -39.93 -10.32 -19.69
CA GLU A 166 -38.81 -10.81 -18.89
C GLU A 166 -38.73 -10.10 -17.53
N GLU A 167 -37.99 -10.71 -16.61
CA GLU A 167 -37.52 -10.08 -15.38
C GLU A 167 -36.05 -9.67 -15.60
N VAL A 168 -35.73 -8.40 -15.33
CA VAL A 168 -34.41 -7.83 -15.59
C VAL A 168 -33.77 -7.27 -14.34
N ILE A 169 -32.44 -7.31 -14.30
CA ILE A 169 -31.63 -6.50 -13.39
C ILE A 169 -30.83 -5.53 -14.24
N ILE A 170 -30.83 -4.25 -13.88
CA ILE A 170 -30.05 -3.21 -14.55
C ILE A 170 -28.86 -2.87 -13.66
N ARG A 171 -27.69 -2.70 -14.26
CA ARG A 171 -26.42 -2.45 -13.58
C ARG A 171 -25.78 -1.17 -14.10
N PHE A 172 -25.36 -0.32 -13.20
CA PHE A 172 -24.42 0.77 -13.45
C PHE A 172 -23.02 0.29 -13.06
N ALA A 173 -22.13 0.17 -14.04
CA ALA A 173 -20.78 -0.35 -13.83
C ALA A 173 -19.75 0.77 -13.98
N PHE A 174 -18.71 0.72 -13.15
CA PHE A 174 -17.53 1.58 -13.25
C PHE A 174 -16.27 0.75 -13.05
N GLY A 175 -15.25 0.97 -13.90
CA GLY A 175 -13.95 0.36 -13.78
C GLY A 175 -12.83 1.35 -14.05
N SER A 176 -11.82 1.36 -13.17
CA SER A 176 -10.63 2.20 -13.31
C SER A 176 -9.38 1.38 -13.63
N ASP A 177 -8.50 2.01 -14.38
CA ASP A 177 -7.21 1.50 -14.81
C ASP A 177 -6.16 1.57 -13.66
N PRO A 178 -4.91 1.12 -13.86
CA PRO A 178 -3.92 1.08 -12.78
C PRO A 178 -3.18 2.37 -12.46
N ALA A 179 -3.39 3.47 -13.19
CA ALA A 179 -2.36 4.50 -13.29
C ALA A 179 -2.81 5.93 -13.01
N TYR A 180 -4.03 6.32 -13.37
CA TYR A 180 -4.41 7.73 -13.34
C TYR A 180 -5.81 7.95 -12.74
N SER A 181 -5.84 8.41 -11.50
CA SER A 181 -7.09 8.60 -10.75
C SER A 181 -7.10 9.91 -9.95
N THR A 182 -7.97 10.02 -8.94
CA THR A 182 -8.14 11.26 -8.17
C THR A 182 -6.86 11.81 -7.52
N PRO A 183 -5.92 10.98 -7.00
CA PRO A 183 -4.65 11.47 -6.50
C PRO A 183 -3.82 12.24 -7.56
N ASP A 184 -3.97 11.91 -8.83
CA ASP A 184 -3.28 12.54 -9.95
C ASP A 184 -4.04 13.77 -10.48
N ASP A 185 -5.37 13.68 -10.55
CA ASP A 185 -6.25 14.76 -11.01
C ASP A 185 -7.55 14.80 -10.20
N ALA A 186 -7.70 15.85 -9.38
CA ALA A 186 -8.86 16.05 -8.52
C ALA A 186 -10.20 16.29 -9.27
N THR A 187 -10.19 16.40 -10.61
CA THR A 187 -11.42 16.42 -11.42
C THR A 187 -11.94 15.02 -11.74
N LEU A 188 -11.13 13.99 -11.47
CA LEU A 188 -11.51 12.59 -11.57
C LEU A 188 -12.27 12.21 -10.30
N ILE A 189 -13.60 12.22 -10.39
CA ILE A 189 -14.50 12.12 -9.24
C ILE A 189 -15.50 10.97 -9.38
N GLY A 190 -15.27 10.06 -10.34
CA GLY A 190 -15.99 8.81 -10.47
C GLY A 190 -17.33 8.94 -11.17
N PHE A 191 -18.15 7.88 -11.07
CA PHE A 191 -19.45 7.77 -11.72
C PHE A 191 -20.59 8.06 -10.74
N ARG A 192 -21.58 8.86 -11.16
CA ARG A 192 -22.74 9.23 -10.36
C ARG A 192 -24.04 9.01 -11.12
N VAL A 193 -25.05 8.56 -10.38
CA VAL A 193 -26.36 8.15 -10.89
C VAL A 193 -27.43 8.66 -9.95
N ASP A 194 -28.50 9.22 -10.50
CA ASP A 194 -29.65 9.69 -9.73
C ASP A 194 -30.94 9.59 -10.53
N ASP A 195 -32.10 9.83 -9.90
CA ASP A 195 -33.42 9.82 -10.51
C ASP A 195 -33.66 8.58 -11.41
N ILE A 196 -33.29 7.39 -10.91
CA ILE A 196 -33.41 6.13 -11.63
C ILE A 196 -34.89 5.78 -11.73
N SER A 197 -35.40 5.57 -12.94
CA SER A 197 -36.78 5.13 -13.14
C SER A 197 -36.93 4.15 -14.29
N VAL A 198 -37.76 3.13 -14.09
CA VAL A 198 -38.22 2.24 -15.16
C VAL A 198 -39.70 2.50 -15.39
N GLU A 199 -40.02 3.22 -16.46
CA GLU A 199 -41.38 3.68 -16.73
C GLU A 199 -41.74 3.58 -18.21
N ASN A 200 -43.04 3.64 -18.51
CA ASN A 200 -43.54 3.75 -19.87
C ASN A 200 -44.09 5.15 -20.18
N SER A 201 -44.32 5.43 -21.47
CA SER A 201 -44.87 6.72 -21.94
C SER A 201 -46.26 7.11 -21.40
N SER A 202 -46.96 6.19 -20.73
CA SER A 202 -48.25 6.46 -20.07
C SER A 202 -48.11 6.86 -18.60
N GLY A 203 -46.89 6.89 -18.06
CA GLY A 203 -46.59 7.20 -16.66
C GLY A 203 -46.76 6.02 -15.71
N ASP A 204 -46.74 4.79 -16.21
CA ASP A 204 -46.68 3.60 -15.36
C ASP A 204 -45.23 3.33 -14.97
N VAL A 205 -44.94 3.45 -13.68
CA VAL A 205 -43.60 3.32 -13.09
C VAL A 205 -43.50 1.95 -12.43
N LEU A 206 -42.51 1.16 -12.85
CA LEU A 206 -42.22 -0.17 -12.29
C LEU A 206 -41.18 -0.10 -11.17
N PHE A 207 -40.28 0.88 -11.24
CA PHE A 207 -39.20 1.09 -10.30
C PHE A 207 -38.81 2.57 -10.32
N GLU A 208 -38.54 3.13 -9.14
CA GLU A 208 -38.01 4.49 -8.95
C GLU A 208 -37.05 4.48 -7.74
N ASP A 209 -35.89 5.12 -7.88
CA ASP A 209 -34.93 5.29 -6.79
C ASP A 209 -34.07 6.54 -7.05
N ASN A 210 -34.05 7.45 -6.08
CA ASN A 210 -33.35 8.73 -6.13
C ASN A 210 -32.32 8.88 -4.98
N ALA A 211 -31.89 7.76 -4.39
CA ALA A 211 -30.91 7.69 -3.28
C ALA A 211 -31.25 8.43 -1.95
N ASP A 212 -32.30 9.25 -1.90
CA ASP A 212 -32.72 10.00 -0.69
C ASP A 212 -33.51 9.15 0.32
N ASP A 213 -34.33 8.25 -0.21
CA ASP A 213 -35.25 7.41 0.57
C ASP A 213 -34.63 6.03 0.84
N ASN A 214 -35.45 5.08 1.29
CA ASN A 214 -35.03 3.69 1.44
C ASN A 214 -34.68 3.10 0.06
N SER A 215 -33.38 3.04 -0.23
CA SER A 215 -32.82 2.40 -1.42
C SER A 215 -33.11 0.89 -1.49
N GLU A 216 -33.44 0.42 -2.69
CA GLU A 216 -33.44 -1.03 -3.02
C GLU A 216 -32.25 -1.44 -3.91
N MET A 217 -31.36 -0.49 -4.23
CA MET A 217 -30.17 -0.74 -5.02
C MET A 217 -29.14 -1.56 -4.23
N THR A 218 -28.43 -2.45 -4.92
CA THR A 218 -27.39 -3.29 -4.32
C THR A 218 -26.03 -2.96 -4.92
N ALA A 219 -25.15 -2.41 -4.09
CA ALA A 219 -23.75 -2.24 -4.43
C ALA A 219 -23.00 -3.59 -4.40
N SER A 220 -22.09 -3.79 -5.36
CA SER A 220 -21.12 -4.88 -5.34
C SER A 220 -19.87 -4.47 -6.11
N GLY A 221 -18.79 -5.22 -5.95
CA GLY A 221 -17.54 -4.90 -6.65
C GLY A 221 -16.33 -5.37 -5.88
N ALA A 222 -15.18 -4.88 -6.32
CA ALA A 222 -13.90 -5.08 -5.69
C ALA A 222 -13.12 -3.75 -5.68
N VAL A 223 -12.75 -3.31 -4.49
CA VAL A 223 -11.82 -2.19 -4.28
C VAL A 223 -10.47 -2.82 -3.93
N TRP A 224 -9.66 -3.08 -4.95
CA TRP A 224 -8.33 -3.60 -4.74
C TRP A 224 -7.37 -2.46 -4.39
N VAL A 225 -6.63 -2.64 -3.31
CA VAL A 225 -5.52 -1.78 -2.93
C VAL A 225 -4.25 -2.58 -3.19
N ASP A 226 -3.48 -2.14 -4.18
CA ASP A 226 -2.18 -2.72 -4.48
C ASP A 226 -1.25 -2.56 -3.27
N GLN A 227 -0.68 -3.67 -2.82
CA GLN A 227 0.26 -3.68 -1.71
C GLN A 227 1.67 -3.51 -2.26
N PHE A 228 2.08 -4.35 -3.21
CA PHE A 228 3.36 -4.22 -3.87
C PHE A 228 3.36 -5.02 -5.17
N TYR A 229 4.34 -4.75 -6.03
CA TYR A 229 4.72 -5.66 -7.11
C TYR A 229 6.19 -6.04 -7.03
N ASP A 230 6.54 -7.16 -7.64
CA ASP A 230 7.90 -7.71 -7.67
C ASP A 230 8.11 -8.57 -8.92
N TYR A 231 9.36 -8.92 -9.22
CA TYR A 231 9.75 -9.62 -10.44
C TYR A 231 10.89 -10.60 -10.17
N TRP A 232 11.26 -11.40 -11.16
CA TRP A 232 12.39 -12.33 -11.07
C TRP A 232 13.69 -11.64 -11.50
N ASP A 233 14.71 -11.65 -10.65
CA ASP A 233 16.12 -11.34 -11.01
C ASP A 233 17.02 -12.19 -10.12
N ASP A 234 17.84 -13.04 -10.72
CA ASP A 234 18.84 -13.85 -10.03
C ASP A 234 20.16 -13.09 -9.75
N GLY A 235 20.14 -11.78 -9.98
CA GLY A 235 21.27 -10.86 -9.91
C GLY A 235 22.00 -10.70 -11.24
N SER A 236 21.59 -11.39 -12.30
CA SER A 236 22.19 -11.26 -13.63
C SER A 236 21.81 -9.97 -14.35
N LEU A 237 20.70 -9.33 -13.95
CA LEU A 237 20.17 -8.12 -14.59
C LEU A 237 20.66 -6.82 -13.91
N GLY A 238 21.43 -6.94 -12.83
CA GLY A 238 22.05 -5.80 -12.14
C GLY A 238 21.11 -5.02 -11.21
N GLY A 239 19.83 -5.40 -11.12
CA GLY A 239 18.86 -4.87 -10.15
C GLY A 239 18.99 -5.48 -8.75
N GLY A 240 19.75 -6.56 -8.63
CA GLY A 240 19.98 -7.30 -7.39
C GLY A 240 19.09 -8.52 -7.29
N VAL A 241 19.49 -9.52 -6.50
CA VAL A 241 18.74 -10.78 -6.39
C VAL A 241 17.38 -10.51 -5.77
N ARG A 242 16.28 -10.78 -6.50
CA ARG A 242 14.91 -10.71 -5.98
C ARG A 242 14.55 -11.99 -5.24
N PRO A 243 13.68 -11.91 -4.20
CA PRO A 243 13.33 -13.07 -3.38
C PRO A 243 12.80 -14.24 -4.20
N GLY A 244 13.28 -15.44 -3.92
CA GLY A 244 12.81 -16.65 -4.59
C GLY A 244 13.46 -16.92 -5.97
N SER A 245 14.28 -16.00 -6.48
CA SER A 245 14.88 -16.14 -7.83
C SER A 245 15.93 -17.25 -7.92
N LEU A 246 16.51 -17.64 -6.78
CA LEU A 246 17.53 -18.70 -6.66
C LEU A 246 17.01 -19.99 -5.99
N GLY A 247 15.70 -20.10 -5.75
CA GLY A 247 15.06 -21.25 -5.10
C GLY A 247 13.95 -20.84 -4.14
N TRP A 248 13.51 -21.75 -3.28
CA TRP A 248 12.55 -21.40 -2.22
C TRP A 248 13.19 -20.46 -1.20
N GLU A 249 12.51 -19.36 -0.92
CA GLU A 249 12.94 -18.33 0.02
C GLU A 249 11.73 -17.81 0.80
N GLU A 250 11.94 -17.45 2.07
CA GLU A 250 10.89 -16.85 2.89
C GLU A 250 10.75 -15.37 2.52
N TYR A 251 9.55 -14.95 2.12
CA TYR A 251 9.26 -13.58 1.73
C TYR A 251 8.89 -12.74 2.96
N ILE A 252 9.83 -11.93 3.46
CA ILE A 252 9.72 -11.19 4.73
C ILE A 252 9.71 -9.66 4.52
N PRO A 253 9.27 -8.88 5.54
CA PRO A 253 9.35 -7.42 5.49
C PRO A 253 10.74 -6.90 5.09
N GLY A 254 10.77 -5.89 4.23
CA GLY A 254 11.97 -5.28 3.64
C GLY A 254 12.38 -5.87 2.28
N LEU A 255 11.82 -7.01 1.89
CA LEU A 255 12.09 -7.64 0.60
C LEU A 255 11.27 -7.10 -0.59
N PRO A 256 10.02 -6.60 -0.46
CA PRO A 256 9.29 -6.04 -1.59
C PRO A 256 10.07 -4.98 -2.36
N PHE A 257 9.90 -4.97 -3.68
CA PHE A 257 10.59 -4.01 -4.54
C PHE A 257 10.05 -2.60 -4.33
N ASN A 258 8.75 -2.47 -4.01
CA ASN A 258 8.05 -1.21 -3.81
C ASN A 258 6.87 -1.35 -2.85
N GLY A 259 6.08 -0.28 -2.76
CA GLY A 259 4.78 -0.27 -2.10
C GLY A 259 4.91 -0.53 -0.59
N ASN A 260 4.13 -1.49 -0.12
CA ASN A 260 4.10 -1.98 1.26
C ASN A 260 5.34 -2.84 1.55
N VAL A 261 6.51 -2.19 1.56
CA VAL A 261 7.81 -2.83 1.83
C VAL A 261 7.86 -3.48 3.21
N PHE A 262 7.06 -3.02 4.17
CA PHE A 262 7.00 -3.59 5.51
C PHE A 262 6.03 -4.76 5.64
N LEU A 263 5.26 -5.06 4.59
CA LEU A 263 4.16 -6.03 4.62
C LEU A 263 3.18 -5.76 5.78
N ASP A 264 3.02 -4.48 6.14
CA ASP A 264 2.16 -4.05 7.23
C ASP A 264 0.75 -3.83 6.71
N ILE A 265 -0.20 -4.58 7.26
CA ILE A 265 -1.61 -4.55 6.88
C ILE A 265 -2.48 -4.17 8.08
N THR A 266 -1.90 -3.47 9.06
CA THR A 266 -2.58 -3.11 10.33
C THR A 266 -3.86 -2.29 10.11
N GLU A 267 -3.91 -1.49 9.04
CA GLU A 267 -5.12 -0.77 8.60
C GLU A 267 -6.34 -1.67 8.32
N TYR A 268 -6.10 -2.95 8.01
CA TYR A 268 -7.13 -3.97 7.84
C TYR A 268 -7.53 -4.67 9.15
N GLY A 269 -7.01 -4.20 10.29
CA GLY A 269 -7.25 -4.78 11.61
C GLY A 269 -8.74 -4.89 11.94
N GLY A 270 -9.22 -6.13 12.08
CA GLY A 270 -10.61 -6.43 12.42
C GLY A 270 -11.56 -6.53 11.22
N LYS A 271 -11.07 -6.34 10.00
CA LYS A 271 -11.83 -6.55 8.75
C LYS A 271 -11.66 -7.99 8.25
N ASP A 272 -12.63 -8.45 7.46
CA ASP A 272 -12.42 -9.59 6.58
C ASP A 272 -11.65 -9.09 5.35
N VAL A 273 -10.63 -9.83 4.89
CA VAL A 273 -9.83 -9.42 3.74
C VAL A 273 -9.64 -10.56 2.76
N ILE A 274 -9.51 -10.20 1.48
CA ILE A 274 -9.13 -11.10 0.41
C ILE A 274 -7.79 -10.63 -0.15
N PHE A 275 -6.87 -11.57 -0.32
CA PHE A 275 -5.60 -11.35 -1.01
C PHE A 275 -5.74 -11.81 -2.46
N ARG A 276 -5.21 -11.02 -3.38
CA ARG A 276 -5.00 -11.40 -4.78
C ARG A 276 -3.51 -11.35 -5.07
N ILE A 277 -3.02 -12.42 -5.68
CA ILE A 277 -1.67 -12.51 -6.20
C ILE A 277 -1.83 -12.74 -7.70
N GLN A 278 -1.30 -11.82 -8.50
CA GLN A 278 -1.51 -11.82 -9.93
C GLN A 278 -0.17 -11.72 -10.63
N SER A 279 0.13 -12.71 -11.48
CA SER A 279 1.28 -12.67 -12.38
C SER A 279 0.88 -12.05 -13.71
N ARG A 280 1.75 -11.23 -14.28
CA ARG A 280 1.65 -10.65 -15.61
C ARG A 280 2.87 -11.09 -16.40
N TYR A 281 2.63 -11.47 -17.64
CA TYR A 281 3.64 -11.98 -18.55
C TYR A 281 3.52 -11.23 -19.87
N ASP A 282 4.65 -11.01 -20.54
CA ASP A 282 4.64 -10.68 -21.96
C ASP A 282 4.20 -11.89 -22.81
N ASP A 283 3.92 -11.62 -24.08
CA ASP A 283 3.37 -12.60 -25.02
C ASP A 283 4.44 -13.21 -25.96
N ASN A 284 5.72 -12.83 -25.82
CA ASN A 284 6.73 -13.07 -26.85
C ASN A 284 7.94 -13.93 -26.42
N ASP A 285 8.01 -14.38 -25.15
CA ASP A 285 9.01 -15.34 -24.64
C ASP A 285 10.47 -14.99 -24.99
N ASP A 286 10.78 -13.74 -25.32
CA ASP A 286 12.05 -13.37 -25.98
C ASP A 286 13.24 -13.36 -25.01
N GLY A 287 13.00 -13.22 -23.71
CA GLY A 287 13.94 -13.53 -22.63
C GLY A 287 13.91 -14.98 -22.12
N GLY A 288 13.05 -15.82 -22.69
CA GLY A 288 12.94 -17.24 -22.40
C GLY A 288 11.88 -17.62 -21.37
N GLN A 289 11.50 -18.89 -21.38
CA GLN A 289 10.39 -19.40 -20.57
C GLN A 289 10.81 -19.78 -19.14
N GLY A 290 10.24 -19.09 -18.15
CA GLY A 290 10.37 -19.43 -16.72
C GLY A 290 9.53 -20.64 -16.28
N LEU A 291 9.71 -21.06 -15.03
CA LEU A 291 8.90 -22.13 -14.42
C LEU A 291 7.56 -21.64 -13.84
N GLY A 292 7.35 -20.31 -13.79
CA GLY A 292 6.22 -19.66 -13.15
C GLY A 292 6.47 -19.27 -11.69
N LEU A 293 5.45 -18.68 -11.06
CA LEU A 293 5.46 -18.27 -9.65
C LEU A 293 4.99 -19.42 -8.75
N PHE A 294 5.80 -19.79 -7.76
CA PHE A 294 5.46 -20.79 -6.74
C PHE A 294 5.33 -20.10 -5.39
N ILE A 295 4.20 -20.35 -4.71
CA ILE A 295 3.92 -19.80 -3.39
C ILE A 295 3.48 -20.95 -2.49
N ASP A 296 4.07 -21.01 -1.30
CA ASP A 296 3.70 -21.94 -0.24
C ASP A 296 3.81 -21.25 1.11
N ASP A 297 3.18 -21.81 2.15
CA ASP A 297 3.25 -21.32 3.53
C ASP A 297 2.89 -19.82 3.72
N PHE A 298 1.72 -19.41 3.21
CA PHE A 298 1.20 -18.05 3.40
C PHE A 298 0.76 -17.81 4.85
N LYS A 299 1.27 -16.74 5.47
CA LYS A 299 0.99 -16.42 6.87
C LYS A 299 0.66 -14.94 7.09
N VAL A 300 -0.48 -14.70 7.72
CA VAL A 300 -0.79 -13.41 8.35
C VAL A 300 -0.51 -13.53 9.84
N TYR A 301 0.28 -12.62 10.40
CA TYR A 301 0.66 -12.67 11.81
C TYR A 301 0.81 -11.27 12.39
N LEU A 302 0.56 -11.16 13.70
CA LEU A 302 0.96 -10.00 14.47
C LEU A 302 2.42 -10.22 14.92
N PRO A 303 3.38 -9.37 14.53
CA PRO A 303 4.70 -9.39 15.15
C PRO A 303 4.48 -9.13 16.64
N SER A 304 4.86 -10.05 17.52
CA SER A 304 4.73 -9.76 18.94
C SER A 304 5.61 -8.55 19.25
N SER A 305 5.01 -7.40 19.56
CA SER A 305 5.71 -6.21 20.05
C SER A 305 6.48 -6.48 21.35
N ALA A 306 6.21 -7.62 21.98
CA ALA A 306 6.97 -8.13 23.09
C ALA A 306 8.25 -8.85 22.63
N ALA A 307 9.14 -8.14 21.93
CA ALA A 307 10.55 -8.49 21.97
C ALA A 307 11.08 -8.10 23.35
N TYR A 308 10.66 -8.84 24.40
CA TYR A 308 11.29 -8.71 25.70
C TYR A 308 12.79 -8.97 25.50
N ALA A 309 13.62 -8.04 25.98
CA ALA A 309 15.06 -8.25 25.99
C ALA A 309 15.33 -9.64 26.61
N PRO A 310 16.17 -10.49 25.98
CA PRO A 310 16.44 -11.81 26.50
C PRO A 310 16.99 -11.70 27.94
N PRO A 311 16.68 -12.65 28.84
CA PRO A 311 17.22 -12.61 30.18
C PRO A 311 18.75 -12.56 30.18
N THR A 312 19.31 -11.54 30.82
CA THR A 312 20.77 -11.39 30.94
C THR A 312 21.30 -12.24 32.10
N GLY A 313 22.60 -12.57 32.05
CA GLY A 313 23.22 -13.41 33.09
C GLY A 313 22.68 -14.84 33.14
N LEU A 314 22.09 -15.33 32.04
CA LEU A 314 21.56 -16.69 31.97
C LEU A 314 22.68 -17.71 32.23
N THR A 315 22.54 -18.44 33.33
CA THR A 315 23.40 -19.56 33.71
C THR A 315 22.54 -20.79 33.93
N GLY A 316 23.11 -21.97 33.67
CA GLY A 316 22.41 -23.23 33.81
C GLY A 316 23.29 -24.29 34.44
N GLU A 317 22.73 -25.04 35.40
CA GLU A 317 23.36 -26.24 35.96
C GLU A 317 22.55 -27.48 35.57
N GLY A 318 23.24 -28.48 35.00
CA GLY A 318 22.63 -29.75 34.61
C GLY A 318 22.36 -30.67 35.81
N LEU A 319 21.17 -31.27 35.84
CA LEU A 319 20.72 -32.24 36.83
C LEU A 319 20.36 -33.59 36.14
N ASP A 320 19.86 -34.58 36.88
CA ASP A 320 19.47 -35.89 36.31
C ASP A 320 18.13 -35.78 35.56
N GLY A 321 18.21 -35.45 34.27
CA GLY A 321 17.06 -35.29 33.38
C GLY A 321 16.38 -33.91 33.46
N SER A 322 17.00 -32.94 34.11
CA SER A 322 16.54 -31.54 34.15
C SER A 322 17.73 -30.57 34.17
N CYS A 323 17.44 -29.27 34.12
CA CYS A 323 18.41 -28.22 34.40
C CYS A 323 17.79 -27.20 35.37
N GLU A 324 18.63 -26.60 36.19
CA GLU A 324 18.32 -25.38 36.93
C GLU A 324 18.84 -24.20 36.12
N LEU A 325 18.01 -23.19 35.91
CA LEU A 325 18.37 -21.97 35.19
C LEU A 325 18.27 -20.78 36.15
N GLN A 326 19.23 -19.88 36.08
CA GLN A 326 19.24 -18.61 36.81
C GLN A 326 19.56 -17.48 35.82
N TRP A 327 18.88 -16.34 35.98
CA TRP A 327 19.10 -15.13 35.19
C TRP A 327 18.92 -13.91 36.09
N ASN A 328 19.35 -12.74 35.61
CA ASN A 328 19.19 -11.48 36.33
C ASN A 328 17.71 -11.11 36.51
N ASP A 329 17.37 -10.39 37.59
CA ASP A 329 15.99 -9.99 37.86
C ASP A 329 15.43 -9.09 36.75
N MET A 330 14.49 -9.63 35.97
CA MET A 330 13.82 -8.94 34.85
C MET A 330 12.78 -7.91 35.32
N THR A 331 12.59 -7.76 36.63
CA THR A 331 11.69 -6.78 37.25
C THR A 331 12.42 -5.66 37.98
N ALA A 332 13.76 -5.63 37.89
CA ALA A 332 14.56 -4.54 38.41
C ALA A 332 14.16 -3.21 37.74
N SER A 333 13.99 -2.16 38.55
CA SER A 333 13.66 -0.80 38.08
C SER A 333 14.52 0.23 38.81
N GLY A 334 14.78 1.36 38.16
CA GLY A 334 15.66 2.39 38.70
C GLY A 334 16.16 3.36 37.62
N THR A 335 17.23 4.07 37.95
CA THR A 335 17.95 4.97 37.04
C THR A 335 19.41 4.53 37.04
N GLU A 336 19.98 4.32 35.87
CA GLU A 336 21.34 3.81 35.65
C GLU A 336 21.95 4.54 34.44
N ASP A 337 23.27 4.68 34.42
CA ASP A 337 24.01 5.15 33.26
C ASP A 337 24.51 3.94 32.47
N PHE A 338 24.27 3.94 31.15
CA PHE A 338 24.74 2.90 30.24
C PHE A 338 25.95 3.43 29.47
N ILE A 339 27.11 2.81 29.69
CA ILE A 339 28.39 3.22 29.12
C ILE A 339 28.99 2.01 28.41
N TYR A 340 29.16 2.11 27.09
CA TYR A 340 29.65 1.00 26.24
C TYR A 340 31.07 1.18 25.71
N ASP A 341 31.68 2.34 25.96
CA ASP A 341 33.08 2.63 25.64
C ASP A 341 34.02 2.36 26.84
N ASN A 342 35.33 2.50 26.62
CA ASN A 342 36.35 2.43 27.66
C ASN A 342 37.26 3.68 27.69
N ASP A 343 36.78 4.81 27.16
CA ASP A 343 37.51 6.06 26.90
C ASP A 343 38.71 5.92 25.93
N GLY A 344 38.73 4.89 25.08
CA GLY A 344 39.82 4.54 24.16
C GLY A 344 39.80 5.24 22.80
N PHE A 345 39.45 6.53 22.76
CA PHE A 345 39.32 7.29 21.50
C PHE A 345 40.70 7.70 20.92
N ASP A 346 41.19 6.94 19.94
CA ASP A 346 42.53 7.09 19.33
C ASP A 346 42.55 7.95 18.04
N GLY A 347 41.52 8.76 17.78
CA GLY A 347 41.46 9.62 16.59
C GLY A 347 40.88 8.96 15.34
N TYR A 348 40.17 7.84 15.50
CA TYR A 348 39.46 7.16 14.42
C TYR A 348 38.01 7.63 14.38
N SER A 349 37.63 8.31 13.29
CA SER A 349 36.27 8.81 13.10
C SER A 349 35.65 8.25 11.82
N ILE A 350 34.33 8.12 11.85
CA ILE A 350 33.47 7.79 10.72
C ILE A 350 32.71 9.04 10.27
N TYR A 351 32.48 9.18 8.97
CA TYR A 351 31.80 10.32 8.36
C TYR A 351 31.22 9.91 7.01
N MET A 352 30.32 10.73 6.47
CA MET A 352 29.68 10.46 5.18
C MET A 352 30.34 11.27 4.06
N ASN A 353 30.23 10.79 2.82
CA ASN A 353 30.62 11.59 1.65
C ASN A 353 29.69 12.80 1.48
N GLU A 354 30.16 13.80 0.73
CA GLU A 354 29.39 15.01 0.38
C GLU A 354 28.01 14.63 -0.19
N GLY A 355 26.96 15.26 0.35
CA GLY A 355 25.57 15.01 -0.05
C GLY A 355 24.88 13.82 0.61
N TYR A 356 25.58 13.04 1.44
CA TYR A 356 25.01 11.90 2.17
C TYR A 356 24.91 12.16 3.68
N ILE A 357 23.92 11.54 4.30
CA ILE A 357 23.66 11.59 5.74
C ILE A 357 23.65 10.15 6.26
N GLY A 358 24.24 9.96 7.44
CA GLY A 358 24.22 8.68 8.14
C GLY A 358 23.93 8.90 9.61
N TYR A 359 23.72 7.81 10.33
CA TYR A 359 23.45 7.82 11.76
C TYR A 359 24.38 6.84 12.46
N ALA A 360 25.05 7.31 13.51
CA ALA A 360 25.86 6.51 14.42
C ALA A 360 25.16 6.45 15.77
N GLY A 361 24.92 5.25 16.29
CA GLY A 361 24.15 5.08 17.52
C GLY A 361 24.51 3.85 18.32
N GLU A 362 23.80 3.69 19.44
CA GLU A 362 23.98 2.58 20.37
C GLU A 362 22.64 1.89 20.68
N THR A 363 22.66 0.57 20.83
CA THR A 363 21.50 -0.19 21.29
C THR A 363 21.36 -0.17 22.81
N PHE A 364 20.12 -0.04 23.26
CA PHE A 364 19.74 -0.14 24.66
C PHE A 364 18.79 -1.32 24.84
N GLU A 365 19.23 -2.30 25.63
CA GLU A 365 18.54 -3.57 25.85
C GLU A 365 17.71 -3.52 27.14
N ILE A 366 16.73 -2.62 27.19
CA ILE A 366 15.89 -2.42 28.37
C ILE A 366 14.66 -3.33 28.32
N ALA A 367 14.29 -3.91 29.46
CA ALA A 367 13.05 -4.67 29.61
C ALA A 367 11.94 -3.74 30.13
N GLY A 368 10.87 -3.59 29.34
CA GLY A 368 9.70 -2.79 29.73
C GLY A 368 9.89 -1.27 29.52
N PRO A 369 9.00 -0.45 30.11
CA PRO A 369 8.99 0.99 29.88
C PRO A 369 10.21 1.68 30.52
N SER A 370 10.79 2.62 29.79
CA SER A 370 11.95 3.41 30.18
C SER A 370 11.86 4.85 29.67
N VAL A 371 12.63 5.75 30.29
CA VAL A 371 12.71 7.17 29.91
C VAL A 371 14.18 7.56 29.85
N VAL A 372 14.59 8.20 28.76
CA VAL A 372 15.95 8.72 28.58
C VAL A 372 16.05 10.10 29.23
N ASN A 373 16.98 10.26 30.18
CA ASN A 373 17.14 11.52 30.93
C ASN A 373 18.26 12.39 30.35
N THR A 374 19.36 11.76 29.95
CA THR A 374 20.59 12.42 29.52
C THR A 374 21.25 11.56 28.44
N ILE A 375 21.84 12.21 27.44
CA ILE A 375 22.63 11.57 26.39
C ILE A 375 24.04 12.18 26.42
N SER A 376 25.07 11.35 26.34
CA SER A 376 26.47 11.79 26.22
C SER A 376 26.99 11.46 24.83
N ILE A 377 27.56 12.45 24.14
CA ILE A 377 28.15 12.29 22.81
C ILE A 377 29.62 12.71 22.84
N TYR A 378 30.49 11.83 22.38
CA TYR A 378 31.90 12.17 22.15
C TYR A 378 32.05 12.91 20.82
N ASN A 379 32.30 14.22 20.89
CA ASN A 379 32.50 15.05 19.70
C ASN A 379 33.93 14.93 19.19
N SER A 380 34.11 14.50 17.93
CA SER A 380 35.43 14.34 17.33
C SER A 380 36.23 15.65 17.35
N ALA A 381 37.54 15.56 17.61
CA ALA A 381 38.45 16.70 17.49
C ALA A 381 38.58 17.23 16.04
N SER A 382 38.11 16.45 15.06
CA SER A 382 38.05 16.83 13.65
C SER A 382 36.86 17.73 13.32
N ASN A 383 35.85 17.81 14.20
CA ASN A 383 34.66 18.63 13.98
C ASN A 383 34.94 20.10 14.26
N THR A 384 34.28 20.98 13.50
CA THR A 384 34.30 22.42 13.79
C THR A 384 33.34 22.71 14.95
N LEU A 385 33.80 23.48 15.94
CA LEU A 385 32.99 23.90 17.09
C LEU A 385 32.27 25.24 16.83
N PRO A 386 31.01 25.40 17.28
CA PRO A 386 30.15 24.34 17.79
C PRO A 386 29.72 23.39 16.66
N THR A 387 29.68 22.09 16.96
CA THR A 387 29.22 21.07 16.00
C THR A 387 27.72 20.92 16.15
N VAL A 388 26.97 21.32 15.12
CA VAL A 388 25.52 21.18 15.09
C VAL A 388 25.16 19.84 14.49
N THR A 389 24.41 19.03 15.21
CA THR A 389 23.91 17.73 14.76
C THR A 389 22.50 17.50 15.31
N GLU A 390 21.85 16.42 14.87
CA GLU A 390 20.58 15.96 15.40
C GLU A 390 20.80 14.66 16.17
N ILE A 391 20.22 14.57 17.36
CA ILE A 391 20.04 13.30 18.08
C ILE A 391 18.67 12.72 17.76
N SER A 392 18.59 11.40 17.71
CA SER A 392 17.39 10.69 17.31
C SER A 392 17.23 9.40 18.13
N GLY A 393 16.00 9.08 18.52
CA GLY A 393 15.66 7.88 19.26
C GLY A 393 14.73 6.97 18.47
N TYR A 394 15.07 5.69 18.35
CA TYR A 394 14.39 4.72 17.49
C TYR A 394 13.87 3.55 18.33
N GLY A 395 12.55 3.37 18.36
CA GLY A 395 11.92 2.21 18.98
C GLY A 395 12.02 0.95 18.10
N LEU A 396 11.22 -0.06 18.43
CA LEU A 396 11.09 -1.26 17.62
C LEU A 396 9.94 -1.16 16.61
N PHE A 397 10.10 -1.84 15.49
CA PHE A 397 9.04 -2.27 14.59
C PHE A 397 9.05 -3.80 14.56
N GLY A 398 8.11 -4.42 15.28
CA GLY A 398 8.17 -5.85 15.59
C GLY A 398 9.43 -6.21 16.40
N SER A 399 10.31 -7.03 15.82
CA SER A 399 11.58 -7.45 16.45
C SER A 399 12.80 -6.65 15.99
N LEU A 400 12.65 -5.76 15.00
CA LEU A 400 13.73 -4.95 14.42
C LEU A 400 13.70 -3.52 14.97
N TYR A 401 14.83 -2.81 14.93
CA TYR A 401 14.84 -1.38 15.22
C TYR A 401 14.23 -0.60 14.05
N ASN A 402 13.33 0.32 14.37
CA ASN A 402 12.68 1.17 13.37
C ASN A 402 13.71 2.07 12.68
N THR A 403 13.47 2.40 11.42
CA THR A 403 14.26 3.38 10.66
C THR A 403 13.72 4.79 10.82
N GLU A 404 12.45 4.96 11.19
CA GLU A 404 11.89 6.26 11.51
C GLU A 404 12.11 6.60 13.00
N PRO A 405 12.66 7.78 13.32
CA PRO A 405 12.87 8.18 14.69
C PRO A 405 11.53 8.47 15.38
N MET A 406 11.36 7.94 16.58
CA MET A 406 10.24 8.30 17.45
C MET A 406 10.42 9.71 18.02
N TYR A 407 11.67 10.11 18.24
CA TYR A 407 12.03 11.42 18.75
C TYR A 407 13.26 11.95 18.03
N THR A 408 13.31 13.26 17.81
CA THR A 408 14.49 13.95 17.29
C THR A 408 14.69 15.28 18.02
N GLU A 409 15.95 15.71 18.14
CA GLU A 409 16.30 16.99 18.71
C GLU A 409 17.60 17.53 18.11
N ALA A 410 17.58 18.79 17.66
CA ALA A 410 18.79 19.47 17.19
C ALA A 410 19.63 19.91 18.39
N VAL A 411 20.90 19.51 18.40
CA VAL A 411 21.86 19.77 19.48
C VAL A 411 23.10 20.49 18.98
N SER A 412 23.80 21.15 19.89
CA SER A 412 25.03 21.90 19.62
C SER A 412 26.13 21.42 20.56
N LEU A 413 27.10 20.68 20.02
CA LEU A 413 28.26 20.17 20.77
C LEU A 413 29.30 21.29 20.87
N THR A 414 29.59 21.76 22.08
CA THR A 414 30.35 23.00 22.30
C THR A 414 31.83 22.78 22.59
N GLU A 415 32.22 21.55 22.87
CA GLU A 415 33.61 21.14 23.08
C GLU A 415 33.95 19.88 22.29
N ALA A 416 35.24 19.64 22.07
CA ALA A 416 35.72 18.36 21.58
C ALA A 416 35.80 17.38 22.77
N GLY A 417 35.51 16.10 22.53
CA GLY A 417 35.30 15.10 23.59
C GLY A 417 33.85 15.03 24.07
N TRP A 418 33.65 14.52 25.28
CA TRP A 418 32.32 14.29 25.84
C TRP A 418 31.51 15.58 26.01
N ASN A 419 30.31 15.58 25.42
CA ASN A 419 29.27 16.60 25.61
C ASN A 419 28.05 15.92 26.21
N GLU A 420 27.56 16.45 27.34
CA GLU A 420 26.35 15.97 27.99
C GLU A 420 25.14 16.79 27.55
N ILE A 421 24.08 16.10 27.10
CA ILE A 421 22.83 16.67 26.61
C ILE A 421 21.72 16.25 27.58
N SER A 422 21.16 17.22 28.31
CA SER A 422 20.02 16.96 29.19
C SER A 422 18.71 17.01 28.39
N LEU A 423 17.89 15.97 28.53
CA LEU A 423 16.53 15.90 28.00
C LEU A 423 15.48 16.38 29.02
N ALA A 424 15.87 17.20 29.99
CA ALA A 424 14.95 17.69 31.01
C ALA A 424 13.80 18.49 30.38
N GLY A 425 12.56 18.01 30.53
CA GLY A 425 11.37 18.60 29.90
C GLY A 425 10.97 17.95 28.57
N HIS A 426 11.75 16.99 28.10
CA HIS A 426 11.45 16.13 26.96
C HIS A 426 11.04 14.75 27.50
N GLU A 427 9.98 14.15 26.98
CA GLU A 427 9.45 12.85 27.42
C GLU A 427 9.85 11.75 26.44
N TRP A 428 11.16 11.52 26.28
CA TRP A 428 11.69 10.44 25.43
C TRP A 428 11.48 9.10 26.12
N SER A 429 10.34 8.47 25.85
CA SER A 429 9.91 7.22 26.47
C SER A 429 9.94 6.06 25.49
N PHE A 430 10.45 4.92 25.91
CA PHE A 430 10.51 3.70 25.12
C PHE A 430 9.95 2.53 25.91
N ASP A 431 9.41 1.52 25.23
CA ASP A 431 9.05 0.24 25.85
C ASP A 431 9.86 -0.87 25.18
N GLY A 432 10.72 -1.52 25.96
CA GLY A 432 11.64 -2.53 25.45
C GLY A 432 12.93 -1.91 24.89
N ARG A 433 13.47 -2.55 23.84
CA ARG A 433 14.75 -2.19 23.23
C ARG A 433 14.62 -0.96 22.34
N TYR A 434 15.68 -0.16 22.22
CA TYR A 434 15.71 1.00 21.33
C TYR A 434 17.14 1.36 20.93
N ILE A 435 17.29 2.26 19.96
CA ILE A 435 18.56 2.90 19.60
C ILE A 435 18.50 4.38 19.92
N ILE A 436 19.58 4.93 20.47
CA ILE A 436 19.85 6.37 20.47
C ILE A 436 21.02 6.62 19.52
N ALA A 437 20.84 7.53 18.58
CA ALA A 437 21.84 7.87 17.58
C ALA A 437 21.98 9.36 17.39
N TYR A 438 23.06 9.77 16.73
CA TYR A 438 23.20 11.13 16.20
C TYR A 438 23.60 11.10 14.73
N GLN A 439 23.26 12.18 14.04
CA GLN A 439 23.53 12.34 12.63
C GLN A 439 25.03 12.58 12.38
N ILE A 440 25.60 11.86 11.42
CA ILE A 440 26.93 12.08 10.87
C ILE A 440 26.84 12.49 9.40
N SER A 441 27.83 13.25 8.94
CA SER A 441 27.88 13.81 7.59
C SER A 441 29.33 14.08 7.17
N GLU A 442 29.56 14.73 6.03
CA GLU A 442 30.91 15.15 5.61
C GLU A 442 31.59 16.16 6.56
N VAL A 443 30.81 16.83 7.41
CA VAL A 443 31.28 17.84 8.38
C VAL A 443 31.01 17.46 9.85
N VAL A 444 30.28 16.37 10.10
CA VAL A 444 30.02 15.83 11.43
C VAL A 444 30.56 14.41 11.50
N TYR A 445 31.71 14.28 12.15
CA TYR A 445 32.48 13.06 12.29
C TYR A 445 32.09 12.40 13.61
N GLY A 446 31.78 11.12 13.56
CA GLY A 446 31.54 10.31 14.74
C GLY A 446 32.77 9.54 15.18
N GLU A 447 33.21 9.72 16.42
CA GLU A 447 34.41 9.06 16.93
C GLU A 447 34.11 7.61 17.31
N LEU A 448 35.02 6.70 16.97
CA LEU A 448 34.90 5.27 17.24
C LEU A 448 35.92 4.84 18.31
N ASP A 449 35.44 4.25 19.40
CA ASP A 449 36.29 3.50 20.34
C ASP A 449 36.59 2.11 19.78
N VAL A 450 37.66 2.03 18.99
CA VAL A 450 38.14 0.77 18.40
C VAL A 450 38.74 -0.20 19.42
N THR A 451 38.89 0.22 20.68
CA THR A 451 39.52 -0.59 21.74
C THR A 451 38.50 -1.26 22.65
N ALA A 452 37.22 -0.85 22.59
CA ALA A 452 36.12 -1.52 23.26
C ALA A 452 35.85 -2.89 22.61
N VAL A 453 36.26 -3.98 23.29
CA VAL A 453 36.12 -5.36 22.79
C VAL A 453 35.36 -6.22 23.81
N PRO A 454 34.24 -6.87 23.43
CA PRO A 454 33.62 -6.82 22.10
C PRO A 454 32.74 -5.56 21.91
N SER A 455 32.77 -4.96 20.72
CA SER A 455 31.80 -3.91 20.34
C SER A 455 30.49 -4.59 19.95
N VAL A 456 29.51 -4.57 20.86
CA VAL A 456 28.23 -5.30 20.72
C VAL A 456 27.01 -4.40 20.66
N HIS A 457 27.17 -3.10 20.93
CA HIS A 457 26.08 -2.12 20.98
C HIS A 457 26.15 -1.05 19.88
N SER A 458 27.30 -0.91 19.20
CA SER A 458 27.51 0.13 18.19
C SER A 458 26.76 -0.19 16.89
N MET A 459 25.87 0.72 16.50
CA MET A 459 25.03 0.63 15.32
C MET A 459 25.35 1.73 14.32
N PHE A 460 25.21 1.39 13.05
CA PHE A 460 25.35 2.34 11.95
C PHE A 460 24.20 2.20 10.96
N ARG A 461 23.85 3.33 10.33
CA ARG A 461 22.86 3.36 9.24
C ARG A 461 23.20 4.48 8.25
N SER A 462 23.49 4.12 7.01
CA SER A 462 23.60 5.03 5.87
C SER A 462 22.33 5.08 5.01
N SER A 463 21.68 3.93 4.83
CA SER A 463 20.44 3.75 4.07
C SER A 463 19.84 2.39 4.44
N GLY A 464 18.51 2.28 4.55
CA GLY A 464 17.87 1.01 4.90
C GLY A 464 17.93 0.68 6.40
N ALA A 465 18.03 -0.61 6.73
CA ALA A 465 17.98 -1.11 8.11
C ALA A 465 19.25 -0.80 8.93
N TRP A 466 19.14 -0.87 10.26
CA TRP A 466 20.27 -0.76 11.17
C TRP A 466 21.18 -1.98 11.11
N VAL A 467 22.49 -1.75 11.00
CA VAL A 467 23.51 -2.81 11.03
C VAL A 467 24.48 -2.58 12.19
N THR A 468 25.09 -3.66 12.67
CA THR A 468 26.19 -3.53 13.64
C THR A 468 27.43 -3.00 12.93
N TRP A 469 28.21 -2.14 13.59
CA TRP A 469 29.44 -1.59 13.00
C TRP A 469 30.44 -2.68 12.56
N LEU A 470 30.46 -3.82 13.24
CA LEU A 470 31.33 -4.95 12.91
C LEU A 470 30.97 -5.61 11.56
N GLU A 471 29.71 -5.57 11.14
CA GLU A 471 29.23 -6.19 9.91
C GLU A 471 29.48 -5.32 8.66
N ASP A 472 29.57 -3.99 8.82
CA ASP A 472 29.74 -3.02 7.72
C ASP A 472 31.21 -2.61 7.49
N SER A 473 32.11 -2.92 8.43
CA SER A 473 33.56 -2.65 8.31
C SER A 473 34.35 -3.74 7.57
N GLY A 474 33.65 -4.69 6.94
CA GLY A 474 34.19 -5.83 6.19
C GLY A 474 34.51 -5.56 4.72
#